data_AF-A0A0B6VJJ7-F1
#
_entry.id   AF-A0A0B6VJJ7-F1
#
_cell.length_a   1.000
_cell.length_b   1.000
_cell.length_c   1.000
_cell.angle_alpha   90.00
_cell.angle_beta   90.00
_cell.angle_gamma   90.00
#
_symmetry.space_group_name_H-M   'P 1'
#
loop_
_entity.id
_entity.type
_entity.pdbx_description
1 polymer ?
#
loop_
_entity_poly.entity_id
_entity_poly.type
_entity_poly.pdbx_seq_one_letter_code
_entity_poly.pdbx_strand_id
1 'polypeptide(L)'
;MIQLIFLLTISVFIVHARLDKETIFLREEAHLKNASNFIEKSTESLLKIFGLSSSTVVLENKEQPHKFMEYIYKTYTSMYERGLPLLADTVRGCTDLGVNSRRFANFPYVAYKFDIPKIQPTETLIKVELKILVRFSDFEIVNVNRNFLKLYLYGVLKGNKQKSPLLIELATKVVPTSYDRDSVWITFEVTSFLLAQITQEAQKKHVKFTLRIKSMHGGTTIPPTMVGFHNATHQKNVTEKSILVYFSLDSVNQDTRTSVNLRTKRGLADITENEKKKIKKIKTIKH
;
A
#
# COMPACT_ATOMS: atom_id res chain seq x y z
N MET A 1 74.96 25.56 17.40
CA MET A 1 74.19 24.41 17.95
C MET A 1 72.67 24.62 17.90
N ILE A 2 72.15 25.78 18.31
CA ILE A 2 70.69 26.09 18.31
C ILE A 2 70.06 26.10 16.90
N GLN A 3 70.77 26.59 15.87
CA GLN A 3 70.27 26.60 14.48
C GLN A 3 70.05 25.19 13.89
N LEU A 4 70.84 24.20 14.30
CA LEU A 4 70.72 22.83 13.80
C LEU A 4 69.44 22.15 14.34
N ILE A 5 69.11 22.41 15.60
CA ILE A 5 67.90 21.89 16.25
C ILE A 5 66.65 22.50 15.60
N PHE A 6 66.69 23.79 15.27
CA PHE A 6 65.56 24.50 14.65
C PHE A 6 65.27 24.00 13.21
N LEU A 7 66.31 23.68 12.44
CA LEU A 7 66.16 23.10 11.10
C LEU A 7 65.59 21.67 11.14
N LEU A 8 65.94 20.90 12.17
CA LEU A 8 65.46 19.52 12.36
C LEU A 8 63.99 19.48 12.80
N THR A 9 63.52 20.42 13.62
CA THR A 9 62.12 20.48 14.01
C THR A 9 61.21 20.89 12.85
N ILE A 10 61.65 21.83 12.01
CA ILE A 10 60.89 22.24 10.82
C ILE A 10 60.77 21.10 9.81
N SER A 11 61.85 20.34 9.57
CA SER A 11 61.80 19.22 8.62
C SER A 11 60.87 18.10 9.09
N VAL A 12 60.88 17.76 10.39
CA VAL A 12 59.93 16.79 10.97
C VAL A 12 58.49 17.27 10.88
N PHE A 13 58.24 18.57 11.09
CA PHE A 13 56.90 19.16 10.99
C PHE A 13 56.37 19.16 9.54
N ILE A 14 57.23 19.44 8.56
CA ILE A 14 56.87 19.38 7.13
C ILE A 14 56.56 17.94 6.70
N VAL A 15 57.34 16.96 7.18
CA VAL A 15 57.10 15.54 6.89
C VAL A 15 55.80 15.06 7.55
N HIS A 16 55.53 15.42 8.80
CA HIS A 16 54.23 15.13 9.45
C HIS A 16 53.07 15.79 8.71
N ALA A 17 53.18 17.08 8.35
CA ALA A 17 52.13 17.78 7.63
C ALA A 17 51.87 17.23 6.21
N ARG A 18 52.89 16.66 5.55
CA ARG A 18 52.72 15.94 4.27
C ARG A 18 52.05 14.58 4.46
N LEU A 19 52.47 13.80 5.46
CA LEU A 19 51.85 12.51 5.79
C LEU A 19 50.39 12.66 6.23
N ASP A 20 50.06 13.74 6.97
CA ASP A 20 48.69 14.06 7.37
C ASP A 20 47.81 14.41 6.16
N LYS A 21 48.35 15.11 5.15
CA LYS A 21 47.60 15.40 3.91
C LYS A 21 47.39 14.15 3.05
N GLU A 22 48.40 13.31 2.89
CA GLU A 22 48.27 12.05 2.14
C GLU A 22 47.31 11.08 2.80
N THR A 23 47.31 10.99 4.14
CA THR A 23 46.38 10.12 4.88
C THR A 23 44.93 10.63 4.84
N ILE A 24 44.70 11.95 4.84
CA ILE A 24 43.36 12.53 4.61
C ILE A 24 42.88 12.20 3.19
N PHE A 25 43.72 12.39 2.18
CA PHE A 25 43.39 12.08 0.78
C PHE A 25 43.06 10.60 0.57
N LEU A 26 43.86 9.68 1.13
CA LEU A 26 43.61 8.24 1.06
C LEU A 26 42.32 7.83 1.80
N ARG A 27 41.97 8.52 2.90
CA ARG A 27 40.69 8.31 3.58
C ARG A 27 39.52 8.77 2.72
N GLU A 28 39.61 9.94 2.08
CA GLU A 28 38.57 10.45 1.18
C GLU A 28 38.36 9.53 -0.03
N GLU A 29 39.42 9.04 -0.67
CA GLU A 29 39.32 8.04 -1.74
C GLU A 29 38.67 6.73 -1.25
N ALA A 30 39.04 6.25 -0.06
CA ALA A 30 38.43 5.06 0.52
C ALA A 30 36.93 5.28 0.81
N HIS A 31 36.53 6.45 1.30
CA HIS A 31 35.13 6.81 1.51
C HIS A 31 34.35 6.89 0.20
N LEU A 32 34.91 7.52 -0.84
CA LEU A 32 34.30 7.59 -2.17
C LEU A 32 34.15 6.21 -2.80
N LYS A 33 35.17 5.34 -2.68
CA LYS A 33 35.13 3.96 -3.16
C LYS A 33 34.08 3.12 -2.41
N ASN A 34 33.97 3.31 -1.09
CA ASN A 34 32.92 2.65 -0.29
C ASN A 34 31.52 3.14 -0.64
N ALA A 35 31.34 4.45 -0.86
CA ALA A 35 30.08 5.02 -1.30
C ALA A 35 29.69 4.51 -2.69
N SER A 36 30.64 4.48 -3.64
CA SER A 36 30.42 3.93 -4.99
C SER A 36 30.02 2.46 -4.94
N ASN A 37 30.76 1.64 -4.18
CA ASN A 37 30.43 0.22 -4.00
C ASN A 37 29.06 0.03 -3.35
N PHE A 38 28.66 0.90 -2.42
CA PHE A 38 27.35 0.86 -1.80
C PHE A 38 26.24 1.22 -2.80
N ILE A 39 26.45 2.24 -3.63
CA ILE A 39 25.50 2.66 -4.68
C ILE A 39 25.34 1.54 -5.69
N GLU A 40 26.43 0.94 -6.17
CA GLU A 40 26.41 -0.15 -7.14
C GLU A 40 25.66 -1.37 -6.59
N LYS A 41 26.00 -1.83 -5.38
CA LYS A 41 25.28 -2.93 -4.71
C LYS A 41 23.81 -2.63 -4.48
N SER A 42 23.49 -1.40 -4.09
CA SER A 42 22.11 -0.96 -3.90
C SER A 42 21.35 -0.96 -5.23
N THR A 43 22.00 -0.49 -6.30
CA THR A 43 21.42 -0.43 -7.65
C THR A 43 21.17 -1.83 -8.19
N GLU A 44 22.14 -2.74 -8.11
CA GLU A 44 21.95 -4.15 -8.48
C GLU A 44 20.84 -4.82 -7.68
N SER A 45 20.75 -4.53 -6.37
CA SER A 45 19.71 -5.07 -5.51
C SER A 45 18.33 -4.58 -5.93
N LEU A 46 18.20 -3.28 -6.25
CA LEU A 46 16.95 -2.70 -6.75
C LEU A 46 16.58 -3.28 -8.12
N LEU A 47 17.53 -3.38 -9.05
CA LEU A 47 17.30 -3.97 -10.37
C LEU A 47 16.81 -5.42 -10.25
N LYS A 48 17.42 -6.22 -9.37
CA LYS A 48 16.96 -7.58 -9.06
C LYS A 48 15.55 -7.61 -8.47
N ILE A 49 15.22 -6.68 -7.56
CA ILE A 49 13.88 -6.56 -6.96
C ILE A 49 12.81 -6.28 -8.02
N PHE A 50 13.14 -5.46 -9.02
CA PHE A 50 12.24 -5.09 -10.11
C PHE A 50 12.31 -6.03 -11.33
N GLY A 51 13.14 -7.08 -11.30
CA GLY A 51 13.33 -7.98 -12.43
C GLY A 51 13.97 -7.32 -13.66
N LEU A 52 14.73 -6.24 -13.47
CA LEU A 52 15.39 -5.49 -14.52
C LEU A 52 16.84 -5.96 -14.70
N SER A 53 17.27 -6.16 -15.95
CA SER A 53 18.67 -6.51 -16.27
C SER A 53 19.62 -5.31 -16.23
N SER A 54 19.07 -4.09 -16.34
CA SER A 54 19.82 -2.84 -16.34
C SER A 54 18.90 -1.67 -15.96
N SER A 55 19.49 -0.55 -15.57
CA SER A 55 18.74 0.69 -15.35
C SER A 55 18.00 1.09 -16.63
N THR A 56 16.72 1.44 -16.50
CA THR A 56 15.94 1.96 -17.62
C THR A 56 16.48 3.32 -18.05
N VAL A 57 16.68 3.51 -19.34
CA VAL A 57 17.06 4.82 -19.90
C VAL A 57 15.92 5.78 -19.62
N VAL A 58 16.17 6.75 -18.74
CA VAL A 58 15.23 7.85 -18.49
C VAL A 58 15.29 8.75 -19.71
N LEU A 59 14.36 8.54 -20.65
CA LEU A 59 14.03 9.58 -21.61
C LEU A 59 13.45 10.73 -20.78
N GLU A 60 14.00 11.94 -20.89
CA GLU A 60 13.48 13.13 -20.20
C GLU A 60 12.04 13.41 -20.68
N ASN A 61 11.08 12.71 -20.10
CA ASN A 61 9.68 13.08 -20.19
C ASN A 61 9.47 14.27 -19.27
N LYS A 62 9.41 15.47 -19.84
CA LYS A 62 9.04 16.72 -19.15
C LYS A 62 7.56 16.74 -18.71
N GLU A 63 6.82 15.66 -18.92
CA GLU A 63 5.43 15.56 -18.55
C GLU A 63 5.27 15.29 -17.05
N GLN A 64 4.47 16.12 -16.39
CA GLN A 64 4.11 15.87 -15.00
C GLN A 64 3.36 14.53 -14.89
N PRO A 65 3.67 13.69 -13.88
CA PRO A 65 2.96 12.45 -13.68
C PRO A 65 1.46 12.73 -13.51
N HIS A 66 0.63 11.95 -14.20
CA HIS A 66 -0.81 12.11 -14.14
C HIS A 66 -1.30 12.04 -12.68
N LYS A 67 -2.14 12.99 -12.23
CA LYS A 67 -2.57 13.10 -10.81
C LYS A 67 -3.15 11.81 -10.22
N PHE A 68 -3.77 10.99 -11.06
CA PHE A 68 -4.24 9.65 -10.67
C PHE A 68 -3.11 8.70 -10.27
N MET A 69 -1.99 8.72 -11.00
CA MET A 69 -0.80 7.91 -10.69
C MET A 69 -0.15 8.38 -9.39
N GLU A 70 -0.08 9.70 -9.16
CA GLU A 70 0.37 10.26 -7.88
C GLU A 70 -0.51 9.75 -6.72
N TYR A 71 -1.82 9.63 -6.93
CA TYR A 71 -2.75 9.12 -5.92
C TYR A 71 -2.57 7.61 -5.65
N ILE A 72 -2.35 6.80 -6.70
CA ILE A 72 -2.02 5.37 -6.55
C ILE A 72 -0.70 5.23 -5.78
N TYR A 73 0.29 6.05 -6.12
CA TYR A 73 1.58 6.06 -5.43
C TYR A 73 1.41 6.41 -3.94
N LYS A 74 0.69 7.49 -3.60
CA LYS A 74 0.37 7.85 -2.21
C LYS A 74 -0.40 6.76 -1.46
N THR A 75 -1.27 6.06 -2.17
CA THR A 75 -1.98 4.90 -1.62
C THR A 75 -1.02 3.78 -1.23
N TYR A 76 -0.06 3.49 -2.10
CA TYR A 76 0.95 2.46 -1.88
C TYR A 76 1.92 2.85 -0.76
N THR A 77 2.45 4.07 -0.75
CA THR A 77 3.37 4.55 0.29
C THR A 77 2.71 4.57 1.68
N SER A 78 1.43 4.93 1.78
CA SER A 78 0.71 4.90 3.06
C SER A 78 0.59 3.48 3.65
N MET A 79 0.61 2.42 2.84
CA MET A 79 0.65 1.05 3.36
C MET A 79 2.02 0.73 3.97
N TYR A 80 3.09 1.17 3.30
CA TYR A 80 4.46 0.99 3.77
C TYR A 80 4.70 1.69 5.11
N GLU A 81 4.23 2.92 5.26
CA GLU A 81 4.31 3.69 6.51
C GLU A 81 3.61 3.01 7.68
N ARG A 82 2.60 2.17 7.41
CA ARG A 82 1.88 1.38 8.43
C ARG A 82 2.57 0.06 8.77
N GLY A 83 3.81 -0.15 8.29
CA GLY A 83 4.60 -1.34 8.55
C GLY A 83 4.11 -2.59 7.81
N LEU A 84 3.23 -2.45 6.81
CA LEU A 84 2.82 -3.57 5.98
C LEU A 84 3.90 -3.84 4.94
N PRO A 85 4.41 -5.08 4.83
CA PRO A 85 5.47 -5.39 3.88
C PRO A 85 4.99 -5.12 2.44
N LEU A 86 5.90 -4.60 1.62
CA LEU A 86 5.71 -4.38 0.18
C LEU A 86 5.54 -5.75 -0.50
N LEU A 87 4.30 -6.23 -0.50
CA LEU A 87 3.96 -7.54 -1.04
C LEU A 87 3.57 -7.48 -2.52
N ALA A 88 3.31 -6.30 -3.08
CA ALA A 88 2.80 -6.17 -4.45
C ALA A 88 3.88 -5.64 -5.40
N ASP A 89 4.09 -6.36 -6.50
CA ASP A 89 4.98 -5.98 -7.60
C ASP A 89 4.28 -5.04 -8.57
N THR A 90 2.96 -5.20 -8.71
CA THR A 90 2.13 -4.37 -9.58
C THR A 90 0.97 -3.81 -8.79
N VAL A 91 0.75 -2.50 -8.96
CA VAL A 91 -0.40 -1.78 -8.42
C VAL A 91 -1.17 -1.17 -9.57
N ARG A 92 -2.47 -1.48 -9.66
CA ARG A 92 -3.38 -0.88 -10.64
C ARG A 92 -4.52 -0.18 -9.92
N GLY A 93 -5.04 0.88 -10.52
CA GLY A 93 -6.26 1.52 -10.04
C GLY A 93 -7.24 1.71 -11.19
N CYS A 94 -8.53 1.60 -10.90
CA CYS A 94 -9.58 2.10 -11.77
C CYS A 94 -10.49 3.06 -11.02
N THR A 95 -10.97 4.08 -11.73
CA THR A 95 -11.91 5.07 -11.17
C THR A 95 -13.35 4.62 -11.44
N ASP A 96 -14.26 5.09 -10.60
CA ASP A 96 -15.68 4.86 -10.79
C ASP A 96 -16.16 5.44 -12.13
N LEU A 97 -16.83 4.61 -12.93
CA LEU A 97 -17.35 4.91 -14.27
C LEU A 97 -18.65 5.71 -14.23
N GLY A 98 -19.18 5.99 -13.05
CA GLY A 98 -20.42 6.72 -12.87
C GLY A 98 -21.52 5.87 -12.27
N VAL A 99 -22.32 6.53 -11.44
CA VAL A 99 -23.30 5.93 -10.55
C VAL A 99 -24.70 6.26 -11.02
N ASN A 100 -25.56 5.23 -11.07
CA ASN A 100 -27.00 5.44 -11.02
C ASN A 100 -27.43 5.47 -9.55
N SER A 101 -27.85 6.60 -9.01
CA SER A 101 -28.62 6.60 -7.77
C SER A 101 -29.99 6.00 -8.08
N ARG A 102 -30.33 4.89 -7.42
CA ARG A 102 -31.66 4.30 -7.46
C ARG A 102 -32.06 3.95 -6.04
N ARG A 103 -33.36 3.74 -5.81
CA ARG A 103 -33.83 3.08 -4.60
C ARG A 103 -33.82 1.58 -4.84
N PHE A 104 -33.33 0.81 -3.89
CA PHE A 104 -33.36 -0.66 -3.92
C PHE A 104 -33.92 -1.09 -2.57
N ALA A 105 -34.99 -1.89 -2.60
CA ALA A 105 -35.73 -2.29 -1.40
C ALA A 105 -36.06 -1.10 -0.46
N ASN A 106 -36.47 0.05 -1.04
CA ASN A 106 -36.89 1.27 -0.35
C ASN A 106 -35.86 1.96 0.56
N PHE A 107 -34.56 1.60 0.51
CA PHE A 107 -33.53 2.34 1.23
C PHE A 107 -32.65 3.19 0.29
N PRO A 108 -32.20 4.38 0.74
CA PRO A 108 -31.28 5.22 -0.03
C PRO A 108 -29.88 4.60 -0.01
N TYR A 109 -29.22 4.58 -1.16
CA TYR A 109 -27.86 4.07 -1.30
C TYR A 109 -27.11 4.81 -2.43
N VAL A 110 -25.78 4.72 -2.38
CA VAL A 110 -24.90 5.13 -3.48
C VAL A 110 -24.28 3.88 -4.08
N ALA A 111 -24.40 3.71 -5.39
CA ALA A 111 -23.76 2.61 -6.12
C ALA A 111 -22.37 3.05 -6.61
N TYR A 112 -21.49 2.13 -6.91
CA TYR A 112 -20.20 2.42 -7.56
C TYR A 112 -19.97 1.35 -8.62
N LYS A 113 -19.50 1.73 -9.80
CA LYS A 113 -19.29 0.82 -10.93
C LYS A 113 -17.87 0.97 -11.44
N PHE A 114 -17.12 -0.14 -11.46
CA PHE A 114 -15.73 -0.13 -11.90
C PHE A 114 -15.53 -1.10 -13.05
N ASP A 115 -14.60 -0.77 -13.95
CA ASP A 115 -14.04 -1.75 -14.88
C ASP A 115 -13.13 -2.71 -14.13
N ILE A 116 -13.26 -4.00 -14.42
CA ILE A 116 -12.32 -5.00 -13.93
C ILE A 116 -11.13 -5.00 -14.88
N PRO A 117 -9.91 -4.65 -14.42
CA PRO A 117 -8.73 -4.68 -15.26
C PRO A 117 -8.42 -6.12 -15.67
N LYS A 118 -7.87 -6.29 -16.87
CA LYS A 118 -7.35 -7.60 -17.29
C LYS A 118 -6.13 -7.94 -16.43
N ILE A 119 -6.29 -8.90 -15.52
CA ILE A 119 -5.20 -9.46 -14.73
C ILE A 119 -4.46 -10.44 -15.64
N GLN A 120 -3.14 -10.30 -15.77
CA GLN A 120 -2.36 -11.18 -16.63
C GLN A 120 -2.28 -12.57 -16.00
N PRO A 121 -2.16 -13.65 -16.79
CA PRO A 121 -2.03 -15.00 -16.26
C PRO A 121 -0.81 -15.20 -15.34
N THR A 122 0.24 -14.38 -15.54
CA THR A 122 1.45 -14.37 -14.72
C THR A 122 1.27 -13.63 -13.40
N GLU A 123 0.13 -12.99 -13.16
CA GLU A 123 -0.11 -12.19 -11.97
C GLU A 123 -1.04 -12.88 -11.00
N THR A 124 -0.65 -12.90 -9.74
CA THR A 124 -1.51 -13.34 -8.64
C THR A 124 -2.07 -12.12 -7.92
N LEU A 125 -3.39 -11.95 -7.93
CA LEU A 125 -4.06 -10.90 -7.17
C LEU A 125 -3.99 -11.21 -5.67
N ILE A 126 -3.40 -10.31 -4.89
CA ILE A 126 -3.20 -10.49 -3.45
C ILE A 126 -4.27 -9.75 -2.66
N LYS A 127 -4.57 -8.51 -3.09
CA LYS A 127 -5.43 -7.61 -2.35
C LYS A 127 -6.14 -6.66 -3.29
N VAL A 128 -7.40 -6.34 -2.96
CA VAL A 128 -8.12 -5.24 -3.59
C VAL A 128 -8.77 -4.36 -2.55
N GLU A 129 -8.56 -3.05 -2.70
CA GLU A 129 -9.13 -2.03 -1.85
C GLU A 129 -10.06 -1.11 -2.64
N LEU A 130 -11.30 -0.99 -2.18
CA LEU A 130 -12.22 0.06 -2.61
C LEU A 130 -12.03 1.27 -1.69
N LYS A 131 -11.71 2.43 -2.28
CA LYS A 131 -11.54 3.70 -1.58
C LYS A 131 -12.63 4.67 -2.02
N ILE A 132 -13.34 5.21 -1.03
CA ILE A 132 -14.46 6.13 -1.23
C ILE A 132 -14.18 7.39 -0.42
N LEU A 133 -14.27 8.56 -1.05
CA LEU A 133 -14.08 9.84 -0.38
C LEU A 133 -15.39 10.28 0.30
N VAL A 134 -15.26 10.75 1.53
CA VAL A 134 -16.33 11.40 2.30
C VAL A 134 -15.97 12.85 2.48
N ARG A 135 -16.92 13.75 2.27
CA ARG A 135 -16.76 15.19 2.52
C ARG A 135 -17.63 15.63 3.69
N PHE A 136 -17.00 15.99 4.79
CA PHE A 136 -17.72 16.44 5.99
C PHE A 136 -18.30 17.84 5.85
N SER A 137 -17.74 18.67 4.96
CA SER A 137 -18.30 19.97 4.59
C SER A 137 -19.71 19.89 3.99
N ASP A 138 -20.04 18.74 3.40
CA ASP A 138 -21.29 18.51 2.67
C ASP A 138 -22.32 17.81 3.56
N PHE A 139 -22.06 17.71 4.86
CA PHE A 139 -23.03 17.19 5.81
C PHE A 139 -24.17 18.20 5.90
N GLU A 140 -25.31 17.85 5.30
CA GLU A 140 -26.54 18.54 5.62
C GLU A 140 -26.75 18.38 7.13
N ILE A 141 -27.12 19.48 7.80
CA ILE A 141 -27.38 19.57 9.25
C ILE A 141 -28.61 18.73 9.57
N VAL A 142 -28.51 17.42 9.37
CA VAL A 142 -29.31 16.46 10.07
C VAL A 142 -28.80 16.58 11.49
N ASN A 143 -29.71 16.87 12.40
CA ASN A 143 -29.57 16.69 13.84
C ASN A 143 -29.30 15.19 14.16
N VAL A 144 -28.27 14.59 13.54
CA VAL A 144 -27.59 13.41 14.04
C VAL A 144 -26.81 13.91 15.23
N ASN A 145 -27.55 14.23 16.30
CA ASN A 145 -27.02 14.06 17.64
C ASN A 145 -26.41 12.66 17.61
N ARG A 146 -25.07 12.58 17.57
CA ARG A 146 -24.20 11.50 18.04
C ARG A 146 -23.06 11.15 17.07
N ASN A 147 -21.94 10.83 17.71
CA ASN A 147 -20.57 10.82 17.20
C ASN A 147 -20.23 9.78 16.14
N PHE A 148 -21.11 8.84 15.76
CA PHE A 148 -20.73 7.68 14.94
C PHE A 148 -21.81 7.22 13.94
N LEU A 149 -21.37 6.90 12.72
CA LEU A 149 -22.14 6.29 11.63
C LEU A 149 -21.70 4.84 11.42
N LYS A 150 -22.63 3.99 11.00
CA LYS A 150 -22.35 2.61 10.57
C LYS A 150 -22.51 2.50 9.06
N LEU A 151 -21.40 2.22 8.39
CA LEU A 151 -21.29 2.03 6.95
C LEU A 151 -21.38 0.53 6.62
N TYR A 152 -22.19 0.19 5.64
CA TYR A 152 -22.35 -1.17 5.11
C TYR A 152 -22.04 -1.16 3.62
N LEU A 153 -21.02 -1.93 3.23
CA LEU A 153 -20.65 -2.13 1.83
C LEU A 153 -21.23 -3.45 1.33
N TYR A 154 -21.94 -3.39 0.21
CA TYR A 154 -22.50 -4.56 -0.47
C TYR A 154 -21.88 -4.74 -1.86
N GLY A 155 -21.57 -5.98 -2.23
CA GLY A 155 -21.28 -6.40 -3.59
C GLY A 155 -22.57 -6.73 -4.32
N VAL A 156 -22.67 -6.34 -5.58
CA VAL A 156 -23.89 -6.52 -6.38
C VAL A 156 -23.70 -7.63 -7.41
N LEU A 157 -24.39 -8.75 -7.22
CA LEU A 157 -24.45 -9.84 -8.19
C LEU A 157 -25.73 -9.75 -9.03
N LYS A 158 -25.66 -10.23 -10.29
CA LYS A 158 -26.83 -10.29 -11.15
C LYS A 158 -27.72 -11.44 -10.67
N GLY A 159 -28.96 -11.15 -10.30
CA GLY A 159 -29.93 -12.19 -9.96
C GLY A 159 -30.24 -13.08 -11.17
N ASN A 160 -30.44 -14.38 -10.93
CA ASN A 160 -30.95 -15.30 -11.94
C ASN A 160 -32.45 -15.05 -12.15
N LYS A 161 -32.82 -14.62 -13.37
CA LYS A 161 -34.19 -14.59 -13.92
C LYS A 161 -35.29 -13.80 -13.17
N GLN A 162 -35.06 -13.22 -11.98
CA GLN A 162 -36.01 -12.31 -11.30
C GLN A 162 -35.43 -10.90 -11.08
N LYS A 163 -36.34 -9.90 -11.08
CA LYS A 163 -36.13 -8.46 -11.34
C LYS A 163 -35.23 -7.67 -10.36
N SER A 164 -34.55 -8.30 -9.41
CA SER A 164 -33.75 -7.61 -8.39
C SER A 164 -32.32 -8.16 -8.29
N PRO A 165 -31.27 -7.31 -8.32
CA PRO A 165 -29.91 -7.75 -8.02
C PRO A 165 -29.79 -8.38 -6.63
N LEU A 166 -28.89 -9.35 -6.51
CA LEU A 166 -28.51 -9.94 -5.22
C LEU A 166 -27.44 -9.07 -4.57
N LEU A 167 -27.65 -8.67 -3.32
CA LEU A 167 -26.68 -7.90 -2.53
C LEU A 167 -26.01 -8.82 -1.52
N ILE A 168 -24.68 -8.85 -1.54
CA ILE A 168 -23.86 -9.59 -0.57
C ILE A 168 -23.15 -8.57 0.31
N GLU A 169 -23.34 -8.61 1.63
CA GLU A 169 -22.59 -7.75 2.54
C GLU A 169 -21.11 -8.15 2.52
N LEU A 170 -20.23 -7.18 2.22
CA LEU A 170 -18.79 -7.41 2.13
C LEU A 170 -18.07 -6.91 3.38
N ALA A 171 -18.49 -5.75 3.89
CA ALA A 171 -17.82 -5.11 5.00
C ALA A 171 -18.76 -4.16 5.74
N THR A 172 -18.55 -4.08 7.04
CA THR A 172 -19.20 -3.12 7.92
C THR A 172 -18.13 -2.29 8.63
N LYS A 173 -18.28 -0.96 8.65
CA LYS A 173 -17.36 -0.03 9.33
C LYS A 173 -18.11 0.96 10.19
N VAL A 174 -17.52 1.36 11.31
CA VAL A 174 -18.00 2.47 12.13
C VAL A 174 -17.06 3.64 11.92
N VAL A 175 -17.61 4.81 11.58
CA VAL A 175 -16.84 6.03 11.34
C VAL A 175 -17.41 7.16 12.20
N PRO A 176 -16.57 8.04 12.77
CA PRO A 176 -17.07 9.19 13.47
C PRO A 176 -17.79 10.17 12.53
N THR A 177 -18.76 10.91 13.06
CA THR A 177 -19.49 11.97 12.34
C THR A 177 -18.71 13.28 12.24
N SER A 178 -17.59 13.39 12.94
CA SER A 178 -16.70 14.54 12.93
C SER A 178 -15.26 14.09 12.72
N TYR A 179 -14.56 14.76 11.82
CA TYR A 179 -13.12 14.66 11.65
C TYR A 179 -12.55 16.08 11.61
N ASP A 180 -11.31 16.26 12.06
CA ASP A 180 -10.58 17.55 11.94
C ASP A 180 -10.27 17.93 10.48
N ARG A 181 -10.61 17.05 9.52
CA ARG A 181 -10.35 17.21 8.09
C ARG A 181 -11.67 17.32 7.34
N ASP A 182 -11.72 18.23 6.37
CA ASP A 182 -12.88 18.45 5.51
C ASP A 182 -13.28 17.22 4.70
N SER A 183 -12.32 16.32 4.43
CA SER A 183 -12.59 15.08 3.72
C SER A 183 -11.69 13.93 4.16
N VAL A 184 -12.22 12.70 4.09
CA VAL A 184 -11.52 11.48 4.48
C VAL A 184 -11.80 10.35 3.49
N TRP A 185 -10.76 9.59 3.16
CA TRP A 185 -10.89 8.37 2.39
C TRP A 185 -11.22 7.19 3.28
N ILE A 186 -12.36 6.56 3.01
CA ILE A 186 -12.77 5.31 3.64
C ILE A 186 -12.38 4.16 2.73
N THR A 187 -11.52 3.28 3.25
CA THR A 187 -11.04 2.08 2.55
C THR A 187 -11.86 0.86 2.94
N PHE A 188 -12.23 0.01 2.00
CA PHE A 188 -12.83 -1.31 2.23
C PHE A 188 -12.02 -2.37 1.49
N GLU A 189 -11.74 -3.49 2.14
CA GLU A 189 -11.11 -4.63 1.47
C GLU A 189 -12.19 -5.49 0.79
N VAL A 190 -12.00 -5.79 -0.49
CA VAL A 190 -13.00 -6.46 -1.34
C VAL A 190 -12.41 -7.62 -2.16
N THR A 191 -11.22 -8.08 -1.79
CA THR A 191 -10.44 -9.10 -2.51
C THR A 191 -11.27 -10.36 -2.81
N SER A 192 -11.85 -10.99 -1.78
CA SER A 192 -12.58 -12.26 -1.92
C SER A 192 -13.78 -12.16 -2.84
N PHE A 193 -14.52 -11.05 -2.77
CA PHE A 193 -15.67 -10.81 -3.63
C PHE A 193 -15.25 -10.65 -5.10
N LEU A 194 -14.19 -9.89 -5.36
CA LEU A 194 -13.70 -9.71 -6.72
C LEU A 194 -13.13 -10.99 -7.32
N LEU A 195 -12.39 -11.78 -6.54
CA LEU A 195 -11.91 -13.09 -6.99
C LEU A 195 -13.08 -14.01 -7.36
N ALA A 196 -14.11 -14.08 -6.51
CA ALA A 196 -15.31 -14.85 -6.80
C ALA A 196 -16.01 -14.35 -8.09
N GLN A 197 -16.12 -13.03 -8.25
CA GLN A 197 -16.77 -12.43 -9.41
C GLN A 197 -15.99 -12.65 -10.71
N ILE A 198 -14.67 -12.51 -10.69
CA ILE A 198 -13.78 -12.79 -11.83
C ILE A 198 -13.91 -14.26 -12.25
N THR A 199 -14.00 -15.18 -11.28
CA THR A 199 -14.08 -16.62 -11.54
C THR A 199 -15.46 -17.04 -12.05
N GLN A 200 -16.54 -16.53 -11.45
CA GLN A 200 -17.92 -16.92 -11.78
C GLN A 200 -18.48 -16.19 -13.00
N GLU A 201 -18.03 -14.96 -13.26
CA GLU A 201 -18.57 -14.07 -14.28
C GLU A 201 -17.49 -13.71 -15.30
N ALA A 202 -16.73 -14.69 -15.80
CA ALA A 202 -15.57 -14.53 -16.69
C ALA A 202 -15.79 -13.65 -17.94
N GLN A 203 -17.04 -13.30 -18.28
CA GLN A 203 -17.42 -12.42 -19.39
C GLN A 203 -17.78 -10.98 -18.99
N LYS A 204 -17.92 -10.66 -17.70
CA LYS A 204 -18.31 -9.32 -17.28
C LYS A 204 -17.12 -8.40 -17.13
N LYS A 205 -17.19 -7.26 -17.81
CA LYS A 205 -16.18 -6.20 -17.77
C LYS A 205 -16.27 -5.31 -16.53
N HIS A 206 -17.30 -5.47 -15.69
CA HIS A 206 -17.59 -4.53 -14.60
C HIS A 206 -17.98 -5.20 -13.29
N VAL A 207 -17.51 -4.60 -12.20
CA VAL A 207 -17.96 -4.86 -10.82
C VAL A 207 -18.85 -3.72 -10.33
N LYS A 208 -19.77 -4.02 -9.43
CA LYS A 208 -20.64 -3.04 -8.79
C LYS A 208 -20.66 -3.21 -7.28
N PHE A 209 -20.59 -2.09 -6.58
CA PHE A 209 -20.71 -2.01 -5.14
C PHE A 209 -21.84 -1.04 -4.76
N THR A 210 -22.40 -1.22 -3.58
CA THR A 210 -23.42 -0.35 -3.02
C THR A 210 -23.06 -0.01 -1.58
N LEU A 211 -23.13 1.26 -1.21
CA LEU A 211 -22.92 1.75 0.15
C LEU A 211 -24.25 2.16 0.78
N ARG A 212 -24.52 1.61 1.97
CA ARG A 212 -25.64 1.98 2.83
C ARG A 212 -25.11 2.51 4.15
N ILE A 213 -25.81 3.50 4.73
CA ILE A 213 -25.41 4.13 5.98
C ILE A 213 -26.56 4.07 6.97
N LYS A 214 -26.25 3.72 8.21
CA LYS A 214 -27.18 3.79 9.34
C LYS A 214 -26.60 4.65 10.45
N SER A 215 -27.48 5.36 11.14
CA SER A 215 -27.15 5.89 12.46
C SER A 215 -26.88 4.72 13.42
N MET A 216 -25.77 4.79 14.16
CA MET A 216 -25.52 3.84 15.26
C MET A 216 -26.59 3.93 16.33
N HIS A 217 -27.23 5.08 16.46
CA HIS A 217 -28.24 5.36 17.46
C HIS A 217 -29.62 5.49 16.80
N GLY A 218 -30.48 4.51 17.04
CA GLY A 218 -31.83 4.44 16.45
C GLY A 218 -31.91 3.60 15.17
N GLY A 219 -30.78 3.16 14.60
CA GLY A 219 -30.75 2.22 13.47
C GLY A 219 -31.36 2.75 12.17
N THR A 220 -31.72 4.03 12.13
CA THR A 220 -32.32 4.71 11.00
C THR A 220 -31.34 4.75 9.83
N THR A 221 -31.85 4.51 8.62
CA THR A 221 -31.01 4.57 7.42
C THR A 221 -30.89 6.02 6.97
N ILE A 222 -29.67 6.47 6.73
CA ILE A 222 -29.35 7.84 6.31
C ILE A 222 -28.96 7.79 4.83
N PRO A 223 -29.50 8.68 3.98
CA PRO A 223 -29.04 8.81 2.61
C PRO A 223 -27.54 9.15 2.57
N PRO A 224 -26.70 8.38 1.83
CA PRO A 224 -25.26 8.63 1.86
C PRO A 224 -24.85 10.01 1.32
N THR A 225 -25.64 10.59 0.44
CA THR A 225 -25.42 11.95 -0.08
C THR A 225 -25.51 13.02 1.00
N MET A 226 -26.34 12.84 2.03
CA MET A 226 -26.47 13.79 3.15
C MET A 226 -25.27 13.75 4.10
N VAL A 227 -24.46 12.69 4.02
CA VAL A 227 -23.24 12.49 4.82
C VAL A 227 -22.00 12.56 3.93
N GLY A 228 -22.07 13.34 2.85
CA GLY A 228 -20.90 13.67 2.03
C GLY A 228 -20.38 12.56 1.13
N PHE A 229 -21.10 11.45 0.97
CA PHE A 229 -20.79 10.44 -0.04
C PHE A 229 -21.51 10.79 -1.34
N HIS A 230 -20.76 11.32 -2.29
CA HIS A 230 -21.30 11.78 -3.56
C HIS A 230 -21.14 10.75 -4.67
N ASN A 231 -22.04 10.82 -5.66
CA ASN A 231 -21.88 10.11 -6.92
C ASN A 231 -20.73 10.72 -7.73
N ALA A 232 -20.00 9.87 -8.47
CA ALA A 232 -18.94 10.31 -9.38
C ALA A 232 -19.39 11.30 -10.47
N THR A 233 -20.68 11.47 -10.71
CA THR A 233 -21.26 12.45 -11.65
C THR A 233 -21.22 13.89 -11.13
N HIS A 234 -21.22 14.11 -9.81
CA HIS A 234 -21.09 15.44 -9.21
C HIS A 234 -19.62 15.83 -8.96
N GLN A 235 -18.71 14.87 -9.04
CA GLN A 235 -17.28 15.08 -8.82
C GLN A 235 -16.60 15.46 -10.15
N LYS A 236 -16.37 16.76 -10.33
CA LYS A 236 -15.70 17.31 -11.53
C LYS A 236 -14.23 16.85 -11.62
N ASN A 237 -13.60 16.52 -10.50
CA ASN A 237 -12.19 16.15 -10.46
C ASN A 237 -12.00 14.63 -10.36
N VAL A 238 -11.20 14.06 -11.26
CA VAL A 238 -10.91 12.62 -11.33
C VAL A 238 -10.27 12.11 -10.03
N THR A 239 -9.53 12.96 -9.31
CA THR A 239 -8.87 12.59 -8.05
C THR A 239 -9.84 12.44 -6.88
N GLU A 240 -11.10 12.83 -7.04
CA GLU A 240 -12.12 12.79 -6.00
C GLU A 240 -13.11 11.64 -6.20
N LYS A 241 -13.04 10.99 -7.37
CA LYS A 241 -13.81 9.80 -7.69
C LYS A 241 -13.42 8.66 -6.78
N SER A 242 -14.38 7.78 -6.49
CA SER A 242 -14.07 6.51 -5.83
C SER A 242 -13.10 5.70 -6.69
N ILE A 243 -12.20 4.96 -6.05
CA ILE A 243 -11.12 4.23 -6.71
C ILE A 243 -11.10 2.80 -6.20
N LEU A 244 -10.89 1.86 -7.11
CA LEU A 244 -10.64 0.46 -6.79
C LEU A 244 -9.18 0.15 -7.11
N VAL A 245 -8.41 -0.24 -6.10
CA VAL A 245 -6.95 -0.42 -6.18
C VAL A 245 -6.61 -1.89 -6.02
N TYR A 246 -5.93 -2.44 -7.02
CA TYR A 246 -5.52 -3.83 -7.14
C TYR A 246 -4.03 -3.96 -6.84
N PHE A 247 -3.70 -4.93 -6.01
CA PHE A 247 -2.34 -5.28 -5.63
C PHE A 247 -2.06 -6.71 -6.08
N SER A 248 -1.10 -6.89 -6.97
CA SER A 248 -0.73 -8.19 -7.52
C SER A 248 0.77 -8.48 -7.37
N LEU A 249 1.10 -9.77 -7.24
CA LEU A 249 2.44 -10.33 -7.34
C LEU A 249 2.67 -10.83 -8.75
N ASP A 250 3.86 -10.62 -9.29
CA ASP A 250 4.29 -11.30 -10.49
C ASP A 250 4.83 -12.69 -10.12
N SER A 251 4.33 -13.73 -10.77
CA SER A 251 4.78 -15.11 -10.57
C SER A 251 6.28 -15.28 -10.87
N VAL A 252 6.84 -14.50 -11.80
CA VAL A 252 8.27 -14.54 -12.14
C VAL A 252 9.15 -14.07 -10.96
N ASN A 253 8.63 -13.16 -10.12
CA ASN A 253 9.33 -12.61 -8.96
C ASN A 253 9.03 -13.36 -7.65
N GLN A 254 8.07 -14.29 -7.64
CA GLN A 254 7.77 -15.12 -6.46
C GLN A 254 8.87 -16.16 -6.18
N ASP A 255 9.46 -16.75 -7.23
CA ASP A 255 10.51 -17.77 -7.11
C ASP A 255 11.83 -17.18 -6.55
N THR A 256 12.13 -15.92 -6.91
CA THR A 256 13.28 -15.17 -6.38
C THR A 256 13.08 -14.73 -4.93
N ARG A 257 11.86 -14.40 -4.49
CA ARG A 257 11.60 -13.98 -3.09
C ARG A 257 11.44 -15.14 -2.10
N THR A 258 10.90 -16.28 -2.55
CA THR A 258 10.78 -17.49 -1.70
C THR A 258 12.15 -18.09 -1.39
N SER A 259 13.09 -18.10 -2.34
CA SER A 259 14.46 -18.57 -2.12
C SER A 259 15.27 -17.69 -1.15
N VAL A 260 15.03 -16.38 -1.10
CA VAL A 260 15.65 -15.47 -0.12
C VAL A 260 15.08 -15.68 1.29
N ASN A 261 13.76 -15.85 1.44
CA ASN A 261 13.11 -16.07 2.73
C ASN A 261 13.34 -17.48 3.32
N LEU A 262 13.58 -18.49 2.49
CA LEU A 262 13.98 -19.82 2.95
C LEU A 262 15.43 -19.84 3.47
N ARG A 263 16.30 -18.98 2.93
CA ARG A 263 17.71 -18.90 3.33
C ARG A 263 17.88 -18.20 4.69
N THR A 264 17.10 -17.16 4.98
CA THR A 264 17.05 -16.51 6.31
C THR A 264 16.44 -17.39 7.39
N LYS A 265 15.45 -18.25 7.07
CA LYS A 265 14.91 -19.20 8.05
C LYS A 265 15.85 -20.35 8.40
N ARG A 266 16.75 -20.77 7.49
CA ARG A 266 17.80 -21.74 7.82
C ARG A 266 18.87 -21.17 8.76
N GLY A 267 19.16 -19.86 8.67
CA GLY A 267 20.12 -19.19 9.58
C GLY A 267 19.62 -18.96 11.01
N LEU A 268 18.33 -19.14 11.30
CA LEU A 268 17.74 -19.02 12.65
C LEU A 268 17.28 -20.35 13.25
N ALA A 269 17.20 -21.43 12.47
CA ALA A 269 16.75 -22.74 12.96
C ALA A 269 17.85 -23.54 13.69
N ASP A 270 19.12 -23.26 13.43
CA ASP A 270 20.25 -24.01 14.01
C ASP A 270 20.56 -23.68 15.49
N ILE A 271 19.86 -22.71 16.09
CA ILE A 271 20.04 -22.35 17.51
C ILE A 271 19.10 -23.13 18.43
N THR A 272 18.00 -23.71 17.92
CA THR A 272 16.93 -24.26 18.79
C THR A 272 17.06 -25.72 19.19
N GLU A 273 17.99 -26.50 18.63
CA GLU A 273 18.10 -27.94 18.94
C GLU A 273 19.16 -28.27 20.02
N ASN A 274 20.17 -27.40 20.19
CA ASN A 274 21.22 -27.62 21.19
C ASN A 274 20.81 -27.19 22.62
N GLU A 275 19.88 -26.24 22.77
CA GLU A 275 19.41 -25.82 24.11
C GLU A 275 18.40 -26.79 24.74
N LYS A 276 17.64 -27.56 23.93
CA LYS A 276 16.68 -28.56 24.46
C LYS A 276 17.35 -29.77 25.12
N LYS A 277 18.62 -30.07 24.80
CA LYS A 277 19.37 -31.17 25.43
C LYS A 277 19.97 -30.81 26.79
N LYS A 278 20.16 -29.52 27.10
CA LYS A 278 20.69 -29.08 28.41
C LYS A 278 19.65 -29.03 29.52
N ILE A 279 18.36 -28.88 29.18
CA ILE A 279 17.29 -28.68 30.19
C ILE A 279 16.69 -30.01 30.71
N LYS A 280 16.89 -31.14 30.03
CA LYS A 280 16.39 -32.45 30.49
C LYS A 280 17.26 -33.15 31.55
N LYS A 281 18.43 -32.61 31.91
CA LYS A 281 19.34 -33.23 32.89
C LYS A 281 19.21 -32.70 34.33
N ILE A 282 18.29 -31.76 34.59
CA ILE A 282 18.08 -31.16 35.92
C ILE A 282 16.62 -31.39 36.33
N LYS A 283 16.24 -32.65 36.60
CA LYS A 283 15.07 -33.00 37.42
C LYS A 283 15.06 -34.50 37.72
N THR A 284 16.03 -34.91 38.54
CA THR A 284 15.92 -36.13 39.35
C THR A 284 16.81 -35.95 40.58
N ILE A 285 16.29 -35.29 41.61
CA ILE A 285 16.74 -35.49 42.98
C ILE A 285 15.50 -35.78 43.82
N LYS A 286 15.65 -36.85 44.60
CA LYS A 286 14.69 -37.71 45.29
C LYS A 286 13.71 -37.00 46.23
N HIS A 287 12.53 -37.62 46.37
CA HIS A 287 12.00 -38.00 47.67
C HIS A 287 11.83 -39.53 47.69
#